data_AF-A0A8B8AXP1-F1
#
_entry.id   AF-A0A8B8AXP1-F1
#
_cell.length_a   1.000
_cell.length_b   1.000
_cell.length_c   1.000
_cell.angle_alpha   90.00
_cell.angle_beta   90.00
_cell.angle_gamma   90.00
#
_symmetry.space_group_name_H-M   'P 1'
#
loop_
_entity.id
_entity.type
_entity.pdbx_description
1 polymer ?
#
loop_
_entity_poly.entity_id
_entity_poly.type
_entity_poly.pdbx_seq_one_letter_code
_entity_poly.pdbx_strand_id
1 'polypeptide(L)'
;MALVGNIGLSWGGADGTNRAGRIASNQNFEIRINDITLLFKGQEFCVRFFYNIPAGTDSELKVYQLRTRIVPNQERLEEGDNFFTKDGEWREARINAHGWDTADLVIAGRTGPNTPYIAIDQIQVQRSLCKDIQF
;
A
#
# COMPACT_ATOMS: atom_id res chain seq x y z
N MET A 1 13.54 -17.43 8.62
CA MET A 1 13.68 -17.61 7.16
C MET A 1 13.38 -16.25 6.54
N ALA A 2 14.40 -15.55 6.05
CA ALA A 2 14.30 -14.16 5.61
C ALA A 2 13.53 -14.04 4.28
N LEU A 3 12.73 -12.98 4.16
CA LEU A 3 12.09 -12.58 2.90
C LEU A 3 13.21 -12.23 1.89
N VAL A 4 13.34 -13.00 0.81
CA VAL A 4 14.19 -12.63 -0.34
C VAL A 4 13.28 -12.00 -1.37
N GLY A 5 13.22 -10.67 -1.36
CA GLY A 5 12.52 -9.86 -2.35
C GLY A 5 13.26 -8.54 -2.49
N ASN A 6 13.37 -8.03 -3.71
CA ASN A 6 13.92 -6.70 -3.95
C ASN A 6 12.84 -5.69 -3.55
N ILE A 7 13.03 -4.98 -2.43
CA ILE A 7 12.19 -3.83 -2.09
C ILE A 7 12.60 -2.69 -3.02
N GLY A 8 11.94 -2.58 -4.17
CA GLY A 8 12.04 -1.41 -5.04
C GLY A 8 10.91 -0.45 -4.70
N LEU A 9 11.20 0.68 -4.05
CA LEU A 9 10.24 1.77 -3.86
C LEU A 9 10.26 2.67 -5.10
N SER A 10 9.29 2.52 -6.00
CA SER A 10 9.09 3.46 -7.11
C SER A 10 8.04 4.50 -6.72
N TRP A 11 8.38 5.78 -6.87
CA TRP A 11 7.46 6.90 -6.66
C TRP A 11 7.00 7.40 -8.02
N GLY A 12 5.70 7.33 -8.32
CA GLY A 12 5.09 8.00 -9.47
C GLY A 12 4.35 9.25 -8.99
N GLY A 13 4.86 10.45 -9.31
CA GLY A 13 4.26 11.75 -8.95
C GLY A 13 5.19 12.91 -9.35
N ALA A 14 4.64 14.09 -9.65
CA ALA A 14 5.41 15.21 -10.20
C ALA A 14 6.46 15.75 -9.21
N ASP A 15 7.69 15.90 -9.70
CA ASP A 15 8.91 16.26 -8.96
C ASP A 15 8.79 17.54 -8.11
N GLY A 16 9.45 17.54 -6.95
CA GLY A 16 10.10 18.78 -6.48
C GLY A 16 10.01 19.22 -5.03
N THR A 17 9.74 18.36 -4.02
CA THR A 17 10.03 18.78 -2.63
C THR A 17 10.64 17.67 -1.77
N ASN A 18 11.69 18.03 -1.02
CA ASN A 18 12.33 17.23 0.04
C ASN A 18 11.36 16.94 1.20
N ARG A 19 10.32 16.14 0.98
CA ARG A 19 9.36 15.75 2.02
C ARG A 19 9.16 14.25 1.96
N ALA A 20 9.87 13.53 2.83
CA ALA A 20 9.67 12.10 3.06
C ALA A 20 8.17 11.79 3.19
N GLY A 21 7.64 10.98 2.25
CA GLY A 21 6.33 10.33 2.37
C GLY A 21 5.08 11.19 2.19
N ARG A 22 5.12 12.35 1.51
CA ARG A 22 3.91 13.16 1.22
C ARG A 22 3.60 13.25 -0.27
N ILE A 23 2.38 12.86 -0.67
CA ILE A 23 1.86 13.07 -2.03
C ILE A 23 1.03 14.36 -2.07
N ALA A 24 1.27 15.21 -3.08
CA ALA A 24 0.64 16.52 -3.21
C ALA A 24 -0.81 16.46 -3.72
N SER A 25 -1.57 17.55 -3.52
CA SER A 25 -2.95 17.75 -3.98
C SER A 25 -3.20 17.36 -5.44
N ASN A 26 -4.37 16.76 -5.68
CA ASN A 26 -4.87 16.33 -7.00
C ASN A 26 -3.92 15.41 -7.80
N GLN A 27 -3.13 14.58 -7.12
CA GLN A 27 -2.28 13.56 -7.73
C GLN A 27 -2.76 12.15 -7.44
N ASN A 28 -2.58 11.28 -8.44
CA ASN A 28 -2.56 9.83 -8.23
C ASN A 28 -1.16 9.39 -7.86
N PHE A 29 -1.04 8.39 -7.02
CA PHE A 29 0.24 7.76 -6.71
C PHE A 29 0.08 6.25 -6.56
N GLU A 30 1.18 5.55 -6.82
CA GLU A 30 1.35 4.14 -6.49
C GLU A 30 2.68 3.95 -5.78
N ILE A 31 2.66 3.28 -4.63
CA ILE A 31 3.83 2.69 -4.00
C ILE A 31 3.73 1.20 -4.26
N ARG A 32 4.70 0.69 -5.02
CA ARG A 32 4.73 -0.72 -5.44
C ARG A 32 5.85 -1.45 -4.75
N ILE A 33 5.55 -2.62 -4.22
CA ILE A 33 6.54 -3.61 -3.76
C ILE A 33 6.50 -4.74 -4.79
N ASN A 34 7.55 -4.81 -5.61
CA ASN A 34 7.60 -5.68 -6.77
C ASN A 34 7.91 -7.13 -6.41
N ASP A 35 7.35 -8.05 -7.20
CA ASP A 35 7.69 -9.47 -7.18
C ASP A 35 7.62 -10.12 -5.79
N ILE A 36 6.62 -9.75 -4.98
CA ILE A 36 6.36 -10.45 -3.73
C ILE A 36 5.94 -11.88 -4.09
N THR A 37 6.75 -12.84 -3.67
CA THR A 37 6.47 -14.25 -3.86
C THR A 37 5.77 -14.79 -2.62
N LEU A 38 4.45 -14.98 -2.71
CA LEU A 38 3.69 -15.67 -1.65
C LEU A 38 3.78 -17.17 -1.91
N LEU A 39 4.73 -17.88 -1.30
CA LEU A 39 4.89 -19.32 -1.57
C LEU A 39 3.56 -20.09 -1.32
N PHE A 40 2.99 -20.68 -2.39
CA PHE A 40 1.75 -21.47 -2.35
C PHE A 40 1.79 -22.50 -1.21
N LYS A 41 0.94 -22.29 -0.19
CA LYS A 41 0.45 -23.23 0.85
C LYS A 41 -0.28 -22.49 1.99
N GLY A 42 -1.07 -21.45 1.66
CA GLY A 42 -1.81 -20.68 2.67
C GLY A 42 -0.93 -19.75 3.51
N GLN A 43 0.18 -19.27 2.95
CA GLN A 43 0.99 -18.26 3.64
C GLN A 43 0.43 -16.87 3.34
N GLU A 44 -0.05 -16.27 4.40
CA GLU A 44 -0.58 -14.92 4.42
C GLU A 44 0.54 -13.97 4.81
N PHE A 45 0.56 -12.80 4.18
CA PHE A 45 1.54 -11.78 4.46
C PHE A 45 0.84 -10.62 5.14
N CYS A 46 1.42 -10.13 6.22
CA CYS A 46 0.97 -8.92 6.85
C CYS A 46 1.72 -7.75 6.27
N VAL A 47 0.97 -6.81 5.74
CA VAL A 47 1.43 -5.50 5.31
C VAL A 47 1.04 -4.52 6.39
N ARG A 48 2.03 -3.85 6.97
CA ARG A 48 1.85 -2.85 8.02
C ARG A 48 2.42 -1.52 7.58
N PHE A 49 1.68 -0.44 7.74
CA PHE A 49 2.16 0.91 7.48
C PHE A 49 1.37 1.92 8.30
N PHE A 50 1.94 3.10 8.49
CA PHE A 50 1.22 4.26 9.00
C PHE A 50 0.73 5.11 7.85
N TYR A 51 -0.45 5.69 8.01
CA TYR A 51 -1.03 6.62 7.06
C TYR A 51 -1.67 7.82 7.76
N ASN A 52 -1.76 8.94 7.06
CA ASN A 52 -2.48 10.14 7.51
C ASN A 52 -3.25 10.71 6.31
N ILE A 53 -4.58 10.74 6.44
CA ILE A 53 -5.49 11.29 5.42
C ILE A 53 -6.31 12.40 6.09
N PRO A 54 -6.24 13.65 5.61
CA PRO A 54 -6.97 14.76 6.19
C PRO A 54 -8.49 14.54 6.23
N ALA A 55 -9.14 15.04 7.27
CA ALA A 55 -10.59 14.96 7.44
C ALA A 55 -11.36 15.74 6.36
N GLY A 56 -12.58 15.28 6.06
CA GLY A 56 -13.47 15.97 5.12
C GLY A 56 -12.97 15.98 3.66
N THR A 57 -12.08 15.07 3.31
CA THR A 57 -11.51 14.95 1.97
C THR A 57 -12.21 13.88 1.12
N ASP A 58 -12.23 14.08 -0.19
CA ASP A 58 -12.61 13.08 -1.21
C ASP A 58 -11.41 12.23 -1.67
N SER A 59 -10.35 12.20 -0.85
CA SER A 59 -9.15 11.40 -1.10
C SER A 59 -9.45 9.91 -1.00
N GLU A 60 -8.75 9.11 -1.80
CA GLU A 60 -8.89 7.66 -1.84
C GLU A 60 -7.56 6.97 -1.53
N LEU A 61 -7.62 5.85 -0.82
CA LEU A 61 -6.50 4.94 -0.61
C LEU A 61 -6.95 3.49 -0.80
N LYS A 62 -6.16 2.68 -1.49
CA LYS A 62 -6.41 1.26 -1.69
C LYS A 62 -5.12 0.46 -1.63
N VAL A 63 -5.25 -0.80 -1.22
CA VAL A 63 -4.17 -1.79 -1.26
C VAL A 63 -4.65 -2.97 -2.07
N TYR A 64 -3.87 -3.32 -3.09
CA TYR A 64 -4.21 -4.42 -4.00
C TYR A 64 -2.96 -5.17 -4.42
N GLN A 65 -3.17 -6.40 -4.88
CA GLN A 65 -2.15 -7.17 -5.57
C GLN A 65 -2.34 -7.01 -7.08
N LEU A 66 -1.24 -6.99 -7.83
CA LEU A 66 -1.22 -6.91 -9.29
C LEU A 66 -0.33 -7.99 -9.89
N ARG A 67 -0.89 -8.88 -10.73
CA ARG A 67 -0.10 -9.81 -11.54
C ARG A 67 0.22 -9.18 -12.88
N THR A 68 1.45 -8.72 -13.02
CA THR A 68 1.99 -8.13 -14.25
C THR A 68 2.57 -9.16 -15.22
N ARG A 69 2.78 -10.40 -14.76
CA ARG A 69 3.36 -11.51 -15.55
C ARG A 69 2.32 -12.33 -16.33
N ILE A 70 1.06 -11.89 -16.37
CA ILE A 70 -0.03 -12.53 -17.12
C ILE A 70 -0.79 -11.45 -17.90
N VAL A 71 -1.39 -11.82 -19.04
CA VAL A 71 -2.14 -10.88 -19.90
C VAL A 71 -3.57 -11.39 -20.11
N PRO A 72 -4.61 -10.59 -19.83
CA PRO A 72 -4.54 -9.25 -19.22
C PRO A 72 -4.03 -9.32 -17.78
N ASN A 73 -3.42 -8.23 -17.32
CA ASN A 73 -3.02 -8.09 -15.92
C ASN A 73 -4.23 -8.33 -15.01
N GLN A 74 -4.02 -9.00 -13.89
CA GLN A 74 -5.08 -9.23 -12.90
C GLN A 74 -4.82 -8.39 -11.65
N GLU A 75 -5.86 -7.69 -11.19
CA GLU A 75 -5.90 -6.96 -9.92
C GLU A 75 -6.75 -7.72 -8.90
N ARG A 76 -6.28 -7.76 -7.66
CA ARG A 76 -7.04 -8.27 -6.51
C ARG A 76 -6.98 -7.22 -5.40
N LEU A 77 -8.13 -6.64 -5.08
CA LEU A 77 -8.27 -5.71 -3.96
C LEU A 77 -8.09 -6.46 -2.64
N GLU A 78 -7.15 -6.03 -1.81
CA GLU A 78 -7.03 -6.51 -0.43
C GLU A 78 -7.84 -5.58 0.50
N GLU A 79 -7.66 -4.26 0.37
CA GLU A 79 -8.46 -3.27 1.08
C GLU A 79 -8.74 -2.03 0.22
N GLY A 80 -9.95 -1.49 0.36
CA GLY A 80 -10.42 -0.32 -0.37
C GLY A 80 -10.57 0.93 0.50
N ASP A 81 -11.04 2.01 -0.11
CA ASP A 81 -11.14 3.34 0.52
C ASP A 81 -11.87 3.34 1.86
N ASN A 82 -12.95 2.57 1.98
CA ASN A 82 -13.76 2.48 3.21
C ASN A 82 -13.01 1.89 4.41
N PHE A 83 -11.87 1.21 4.19
CA PHE A 83 -11.02 0.70 5.27
C PHE A 83 -10.25 1.81 5.97
N PHE A 84 -9.93 2.91 5.26
CA PHE A 84 -9.03 3.94 5.74
C PHE A 84 -9.79 5.10 6.38
N THR A 85 -9.44 5.40 7.64
CA THR A 85 -10.05 6.51 8.38
C THR A 85 -9.49 7.85 7.90
N LYS A 86 -10.36 8.81 7.62
CA LYS A 86 -10.02 10.16 7.14
C LYS A 86 -10.34 11.19 8.19
N ASP A 87 -9.44 11.35 9.16
CA ASP A 87 -9.60 12.24 10.32
C ASP A 87 -8.42 13.18 10.54
N GLY A 88 -7.40 13.12 9.69
CA GLY A 88 -6.17 13.91 9.82
C GLY A 88 -5.20 13.40 10.88
N GLU A 89 -5.46 12.23 11.50
CA GLU A 89 -4.57 11.62 12.48
C GLU A 89 -3.70 10.52 11.84
N TRP A 90 -2.55 10.25 12.45
CA TRP A 90 -1.76 9.07 12.05
C TRP A 90 -2.46 7.80 12.52
N ARG A 91 -2.71 6.90 11.57
CA ARG A 91 -3.38 5.63 11.78
C ARG A 91 -2.48 4.49 11.31
N GLU A 92 -2.53 3.36 12.00
CA GLU A 92 -1.85 2.14 11.56
C GLU A 92 -2.83 1.31 10.71
N ALA A 93 -2.37 0.86 9.54
CA ALA A 93 -3.04 -0.15 8.74
C ALA A 93 -2.31 -1.49 8.89
N ARG A 94 -3.08 -2.57 9.03
CA ARG A 94 -2.59 -3.95 9.02
C ARG A 94 -3.47 -4.75 8.07
N ILE A 95 -2.87 -5.22 6.98
CA ILE A 95 -3.60 -5.85 5.87
C ILE A 95 -3.00 -7.22 5.60
N ASN A 96 -3.85 -8.24 5.61
CA ASN A 96 -3.45 -9.57 5.15
C ASN A 96 -3.53 -9.59 3.62
N ALA A 97 -2.43 -9.89 2.95
CA ALA A 97 -2.39 -10.11 1.51
C ALA A 97 -2.56 -11.61 1.21
N HIS A 98 -3.51 -11.95 0.33
CA HIS A 98 -3.90 -13.33 0.07
C HIS A 98 -3.79 -13.77 -1.40
N GLY A 99 -3.33 -15.00 -1.63
CA GLY A 99 -3.83 -15.81 -2.75
C GLY A 99 -2.98 -15.91 -4.02
N TRP A 100 -1.94 -15.11 -4.24
CA TRP A 100 -1.10 -15.22 -5.46
C TRP A 100 0.35 -15.56 -5.21
N ASP A 101 0.86 -16.57 -5.94
CA ASP A 101 2.25 -17.02 -5.82
C ASP A 101 3.29 -15.95 -6.12
N THR A 102 2.98 -15.06 -7.06
CA THR A 102 3.85 -13.95 -7.43
C THR A 102 2.98 -12.82 -7.91
N ALA A 103 3.01 -11.71 -7.18
CA ALA A 103 2.32 -10.48 -7.51
C ALA A 103 3.06 -9.27 -6.94
N ASP A 104 2.86 -8.13 -7.57
CA ASP A 104 3.25 -6.85 -6.97
C ASP A 104 2.20 -6.50 -5.91
N LEU A 105 2.62 -6.07 -4.73
CA LEU A 105 1.73 -5.43 -3.77
C LEU A 105 1.76 -3.92 -4.02
N VAL A 106 0.61 -3.32 -4.19
CA VAL A 106 0.46 -1.90 -4.50
C VAL A 106 -0.35 -1.20 -3.43
N ILE A 107 0.20 -0.13 -2.87
CA ILE A 107 -0.54 0.87 -2.10
C ILE A 107 -0.75 2.06 -3.02
N ALA A 108 -1.98 2.30 -3.45
CA ALA A 108 -2.31 3.38 -4.37
C ALA A 108 -3.30 4.34 -3.76
N GLY A 109 -3.21 5.61 -4.13
CA GLY A 109 -4.18 6.58 -3.70
C GLY A 109 -4.35 7.72 -4.69
N ARG A 110 -5.41 8.47 -4.46
CA ARG A 110 -5.77 9.68 -5.19
C ARG A 110 -6.05 10.76 -4.18
N THR A 111 -5.26 11.83 -4.18
CA THR A 111 -5.60 13.00 -3.37
C THR A 111 -6.75 13.75 -4.03
N GLY A 112 -7.74 14.14 -3.25
CA GLY A 112 -8.82 15.01 -3.69
C GLY A 112 -8.38 16.46 -4.00
N PRO A 113 -9.16 17.28 -4.73
CA PRO A 113 -8.80 18.65 -5.08
C PRO A 113 -8.48 19.54 -3.86
N ASN A 114 -9.19 19.34 -2.75
CA ASN A 114 -9.01 20.10 -1.50
C ASN A 114 -8.15 19.36 -0.46
N THR A 115 -7.48 18.28 -0.87
CA THR A 115 -6.62 17.52 0.03
C THR A 115 -5.20 18.06 -0.05
N PRO A 116 -4.62 18.58 1.04
CA PRO A 116 -3.26 19.10 1.00
C PRO A 116 -2.22 18.00 0.77
N TYR A 117 -2.44 16.80 1.33
CA TYR A 117 -1.61 15.63 1.11
C TYR A 117 -2.30 14.33 1.56
N ILE A 118 -1.78 13.19 1.08
CA ILE A 118 -1.83 11.89 1.77
C ILE A 118 -0.40 11.57 2.20
N ALA A 119 -0.23 11.09 3.44
CA ALA A 119 1.07 10.64 3.92
C ALA A 119 1.07 9.16 4.26
N ILE A 120 2.15 8.47 3.91
CA ILE A 120 2.38 7.05 4.20
C ILE A 120 3.80 6.90 4.75
N ASP A 121 3.96 6.12 5.80
CA ASP A 121 5.26 5.89 6.45
C ASP A 121 5.40 4.47 7.02
N GLN A 122 6.63 4.06 7.27
CA GLN A 122 7.03 2.80 7.93
C GLN A 122 6.37 1.54 7.35
N ILE A 123 6.39 1.42 6.02
CA ILE A 123 5.88 0.23 5.34
C ILE A 123 6.76 -0.97 5.71
N GLN A 124 6.12 -2.01 6.23
CA GLN A 124 6.72 -3.27 6.62
C GLN A 124 5.90 -4.43 6.06
N VAL A 125 6.60 -5.45 5.57
CA VAL A 125 5.96 -6.67 5.07
C VAL A 125 6.55 -7.85 5.81
N GLN A 126 5.69 -8.67 6.40
CA GLN A 126 6.07 -9.87 7.13
C GLN A 126 5.29 -11.08 6.65
N ARG A 127 5.96 -12.22 6.55
CA ARG A 127 5.37 -13.51 6.15
C ARG A 127 4.66 -14.17 7.33
N SER A 128 3.55 -13.58 7.76
CA SER A 128 2.66 -14.06 8.82
C SER A 128 1.32 -13.33 8.71
N LEU A 129 0.27 -13.87 9.31
CA LEU A 129 -0.97 -13.14 9.53
C LEU A 129 -0.74 -11.92 10.43
N CYS A 130 -1.46 -10.83 10.16
CA CYS A 130 -1.36 -9.60 10.93
C CYS A 130 -1.76 -9.75 12.41
N LYS A 131 -2.66 -10.70 12.72
CA LYS A 131 -3.05 -11.00 14.11
C LYS A 131 -1.94 -11.69 14.91
N ASP A 132 -1.01 -12.34 14.24
CA ASP A 132 0.04 -13.17 14.85
C ASP A 132 1.35 -12.38 15.08
N ILE A 133 1.38 -11.10 14.70
CA ILE A 133 2.55 -10.22 14.83
C ILE A 133 2.27 -9.15 15.89
N GLN A 134 3.16 -9.06 16.88
CA GLN A 134 3.32 -7.86 17.69
C GLN A 134 4.46 -7.02 17.08
N PHE A 135 4.11 -5.82 16.64
CA PHE A 135 5.05 -4.82 16.15
C PHE A 135 5.56 -3.95 17.29
#